data_AF-A0A853GDY7-F1
#
_entry.id   AF-A0A853GDY7-F1
#
_cell.length_a   1.000
_cell.length_b   1.000
_cell.length_c   1.000
_cell.angle_alpha   90.00
_cell.angle_beta   90.00
_cell.angle_gamma   90.00
#
_symmetry.space_group_name_H-M   'P 1'
#
loop_
_entity.id
_entity.type
_entity.pdbx_description
1 polymer ?
#
loop_
_entity_poly.entity_id
_entity_poly.type
_entity_poly.pdbx_seq_one_letter_code
_entity_poly.pdbx_strand_id
1 'polypeptide(L)' 'MLLLSEVIIANPQVDNFEELVIVLREVSKGSDELFFRMDVKPDYVDVPNNWEDRLEASFY' A
#
# COMPACT_ATOMS: atom_id res chain seq x y z
N MET A 1 13.47 -0.74 -3.31
CA MET A 1 12.56 -1.59 -2.54
C MET A 1 11.45 -0.68 -2.04
N LEU A 2 10.20 -1.01 -2.33
CA LEU A 2 9.07 -0.13 -2.12
C LEU A 2 8.62 -0.20 -0.66
N LEU A 3 8.58 0.95 0.00
CA LEU A 3 8.13 1.06 1.39
C LEU A 3 6.68 1.52 1.43
N LEU A 4 5.88 0.90 2.29
CA LEU A 4 4.48 1.31 2.49
C LEU A 4 4.40 2.73 3.04
N SER A 5 5.31 3.13 3.92
CA SER A 5 5.38 4.51 4.43
C SER A 5 5.59 5.52 3.32
N GLU A 6 6.47 5.24 2.35
CA GLU A 6 6.71 6.12 1.22
C GLU A 6 5.47 6.28 0.34
N VAL A 7 4.72 5.21 0.10
CA VAL A 7 3.46 5.27 -0.66
C VAL A 7 2.44 6.13 0.07
N ILE A 8 2.30 5.98 1.38
CA ILE A 8 1.37 6.78 2.20
C ILE A 8 1.79 8.25 2.19
N ILE A 9 3.09 8.55 2.39
CA ILE A 9 3.62 9.91 2.41
C ILE A 9 3.48 10.58 1.04
N ALA A 10 3.69 9.85 -0.05
CA ALA A 10 3.54 10.34 -1.42
C ALA A 10 2.07 10.57 -1.80
N ASN A 11 1.14 9.91 -1.13
CA ASN A 11 -0.30 9.99 -1.42
C ASN A 11 -1.09 10.44 -0.17
N PRO A 12 -0.89 11.67 0.30
CA PRO A 12 -1.56 12.18 1.50
C PRO A 12 -3.08 12.35 1.33
N GLN A 13 -3.60 12.21 0.11
CA GLN A 13 -5.03 12.27 -0.23
C GLN A 13 -5.73 10.92 -0.01
N VAL A 14 -4.98 9.85 0.31
CA VAL A 14 -5.55 8.54 0.59
C VAL A 14 -6.02 8.53 2.04
N ASP A 15 -7.33 8.57 2.23
CA ASP A 15 -7.95 8.58 3.57
C ASP A 15 -8.50 7.20 3.98
N ASN A 16 -8.46 6.22 3.08
CA ASN A 16 -9.03 4.89 3.31
C ASN A 16 -8.14 3.76 2.77
N PHE A 17 -8.33 2.56 3.32
CA PHE A 17 -7.51 1.40 2.98
C PHE A 17 -7.74 0.91 1.54
N GLU A 18 -8.96 1.00 1.01
CA GLU A 18 -9.25 0.59 -0.37
C GLU A 18 -8.52 1.45 -1.40
N GLU A 19 -8.45 2.77 -1.19
CA GLU A 19 -7.68 3.66 -2.07
C GLU A 19 -6.18 3.40 -1.95
N LEU A 20 -5.67 3.11 -0.75
CA LEU A 20 -4.27 2.70 -0.59
C LEU A 20 -3.97 1.47 -1.46
N VAL A 21 -4.86 0.47 -1.45
CA VAL A 21 -4.74 -0.74 -2.27
C VAL A 21 -4.69 -0.41 -3.76
N ILE A 22 -5.56 0.48 -4.23
CA ILE A 22 -5.60 0.91 -5.64
C ILE A 22 -4.29 1.63 -6.01
N VAL A 23 -3.85 2.58 -5.19
CA VAL A 23 -2.61 3.32 -5.39
C VAL A 23 -1.42 2.37 -5.40
N LEU A 24 -1.34 1.43 -4.45
CA LEU A 24 -0.26 0.45 -4.37
C LEU A 24 -0.15 -0.37 -5.66
N ARG A 25 -1.29 -0.82 -6.20
CA ARG A 25 -1.35 -1.56 -7.48
C ARG A 25 -0.88 -0.72 -8.67
N GLU A 26 -1.23 0.55 -8.71
CA GLU A 26 -0.79 1.42 -9.81
C GLU A 26 0.71 1.72 -9.70
N VAL A 27 1.21 1.91 -8.48
CA VAL A 27 2.63 2.09 -8.21
C VAL A 27 3.42 0.82 -8.52
N SER A 28 2.90 -0.37 -8.20
CA SER A 28 3.57 -1.65 -8.52
C SER A 28 3.65 -1.89 -10.02
N LYS A 29 2.60 -1.58 -10.79
CA LYS A 29 2.64 -1.65 -12.26
C LYS A 29 3.63 -0.68 -12.89
N GLY A 30 3.82 0.48 -12.28
CA GLY A 30 4.74 1.52 -12.78
C GLY A 30 6.18 1.38 -12.31
N SER A 31 6.44 0.54 -11.30
CA SER A 31 7.75 0.39 -10.67
C SER A 31 8.36 -0.96 -11.03
N ASP A 32 9.62 -1.00 -11.47
CA ASP A 32 10.42 -2.24 -11.63
C ASP A 32 10.83 -2.87 -10.27
N GLU A 33 10.21 -2.44 -9.18
CA GLU A 33 10.53 -2.86 -7.82
C GLU A 33 9.90 -4.23 -7.54
N LEU A 34 10.73 -5.25 -7.33
CA LEU A 34 10.26 -6.61 -7.01
C LEU A 34 9.95 -6.83 -5.53
N PHE A 35 10.33 -5.88 -4.68
CA PHE A 35 10.24 -6.01 -3.23
C PHE A 35 9.37 -4.90 -2.65
N PHE A 36 8.32 -5.31 -1.95
CA PHE A 36 7.46 -4.46 -1.15
C PHE A 36 7.65 -4.78 0.33
N ARG A 37 7.78 -3.73 1.15
CA ARG A 37 7.92 -3.86 2.60
C ARG A 37 6.85 -3.01 3.30
N MET A 38 6.08 -3.67 4.15
CA MET A 38 5.10 -3.06 5.04
C MET A 38 5.77 -2.62 6.34
N ASP A 39 6.52 -1.52 6.30
CA ASP A 39 7.27 -1.01 7.45
C ASP A 39 6.39 -0.29 8.51
N VAL A 40 5.18 0.11 8.11
CA VAL A 40 4.21 0.84 8.92
C VAL A 40 2.84 0.19 8.78
N LYS A 41 2.06 0.14 9.87
CA LYS A 41 0.64 -0.23 9.79
C LYS A 41 -0.17 1.00 9.38
N PRO A 42 -1.00 0.94 8.32
CA PRO A 42 -1.88 2.04 7.96
C PRO A 42 -2.88 2.29 9.10
N ASP A 43 -3.10 3.56 9.43
CA ASP A 43 -4.00 4.00 10.52
C ASP A 43 -5.39 4.41 9.98
N TYR A 44 -5.87 3.75 8.91
CA TYR A 44 -7.18 4.06 8.35
C TYR A 44 -8.31 3.37 9.14
N VAL A 45 -9.49 3.99 9.15
CA VAL A 45 -10.65 3.49 9.89
C VAL A 45 -11.18 2.14 9.36
N ASP A 46 -10.94 1.87 8.08
CA ASP A 46 -11.43 0.70 7.34
C ASP A 46 -10.36 -0.40 7.18
N VAL A 47 -9.21 -0.30 7.86
CA VAL A 47 -8.15 -1.33 7.74
C VAL A 47 -8.66 -2.67 8.27
N PRO A 48 -8.78 -3.71 7.42
CA PRO A 48 -9.24 -5.01 7.86
C PRO A 48 -8.13 -5.76 8.60
N ASN A 49 -8.47 -6.85 9.32
CA ASN A 49 -7.45 -7.65 10.00
C ASN A 49 -6.45 -8.33 9.04
N ASN A 50 -6.84 -8.58 7.80
CA ASN A 50 -6.02 -9.18 6.74
C ASN A 50 -5.42 -8.13 5.78
N TRP A 51 -5.15 -6.92 6.28
CA TRP A 51 -4.63 -5.83 5.47
C TRP A 51 -3.26 -6.14 4.84
N GLU A 52 -2.38 -6.85 5.55
CA GLU A 52 -1.06 -7.27 5.04
C GLU A 52 -1.20 -8.11 3.78
N ASP A 53 -2.00 -9.18 3.88
CA ASP A 53 -2.31 -10.11 2.78
C ASP A 53 -2.94 -9.39 1.59
N ARG A 54 -3.83 -8.41 1.84
CA ARG A 54 -4.44 -7.60 0.80
C ARG A 54 -3.44 -6.70 0.08
N LEU A 55 -2.51 -6.07 0.80
CA LEU A 55 -1.49 -5.24 0.18
C LEU A 55 -0.50 -6.09 -0.62
N GLU A 56 -0.08 -7.24 -0.09
CA GLU A 56 0.74 -8.20 -0.84
C GLU A 56 0.06 -8.65 -2.14
N ALA A 57 -1.23 -9.04 -2.06
CA ALA A 57 -2.02 -9.44 -3.23
C ALA A 57 -2.33 -8.30 -4.20
N SER A 58 -2.14 -7.05 -3.80
CA SER A 58 -2.29 -5.89 -4.67
C SER A 58 -0.99 -5.52 -5.38
N PHE A 59 0.14 -5.89 -4.77
CA PHE A 59 1.48 -5.70 -5.30
C PHE A 59 1.88 -6.77 -6.31
N TYR A 60 1.60 -8.05 -6.00
CA TYR A 60 1.82 -9.23 -6.87
C TYR A 60 0.68 -9.48 -7.86
#